data_AF-A0A1Q3E541-F1
#
_entry.id   AF-A0A1Q3E541-F1
#
_cell.length_a   1.000
_cell.length_b   1.000
_cell.length_c   1.000
_cell.angle_alpha   90.00
_cell.angle_beta   90.00
_cell.angle_gamma   90.00
#
_symmetry.space_group_name_H-M   'P 1'
#
loop_
_entity.id
_entity.type
_entity.pdbx_description
1 polymer ?
#
loop_
_entity_poly.entity_id
_entity_poly.type
_entity_poly.pdbx_seq_one_letter_code
_entity_poly.pdbx_strand_id
1 'polypeptide(L)'
;MSISAELKASARSAYRSLYRASSSTFGGDATVLSAFRYKMREDASTYKSETDPSAYEAHATQARDIAQFLRRNVVQATKLPEEETWSIRITQDTELGSNDSHKNAAPAHDTFPPKRPMYYSALKRASSQRKIPELKEEDIEESFVRGSGPGGQSVNKTENNVQLLHKPTGIRVACQETRSLFTNRMLARRLLTAKLDALENPGLSKEELKRAKQRERERRRRKKAKKKIERKQIETSE
;
A
#
# COMPACT_ATOMS: atom_id res chain seq x y z
N MET A 1 -44.63 -35.35 -3.62
CA MET A 1 -45.14 -34.75 -4.89
C MET A 1 -44.14 -35.09 -5.99
N SER A 2 -44.58 -35.38 -7.21
CA SER A 2 -43.64 -35.73 -8.29
C SER A 2 -43.00 -34.46 -8.87
N ILE A 3 -41.67 -34.44 -9.00
CA ILE A 3 -40.95 -33.34 -9.66
C ILE A 3 -41.39 -33.21 -11.13
N SER A 4 -41.74 -31.98 -11.54
CA SER A 4 -42.21 -31.66 -12.89
C SER A 4 -41.13 -31.96 -13.96
N ALA A 5 -41.58 -32.24 -15.18
CA ALA A 5 -40.67 -32.52 -16.30
C ALA A 5 -39.79 -31.29 -16.65
N GLU A 6 -40.34 -30.09 -16.51
CA GLU A 6 -39.66 -28.81 -16.73
C GLU A 6 -38.50 -28.61 -15.74
N LEU A 7 -38.74 -28.87 -14.45
CA LEU A 7 -37.72 -28.75 -13.42
C LEU A 7 -36.54 -29.70 -13.71
N LYS A 8 -36.85 -30.94 -14.11
CA LYS A 8 -35.84 -31.94 -14.53
C LYS A 8 -35.08 -31.50 -15.78
N ALA A 9 -35.74 -30.88 -16.76
CA ALA A 9 -35.07 -30.35 -17.95
C ALA A 9 -34.14 -29.18 -17.59
N SER A 10 -34.61 -28.30 -16.71
CA SER A 10 -33.87 -27.15 -16.21
C SER A 10 -32.62 -27.56 -15.42
N ALA A 11 -32.73 -28.56 -14.54
CA ALA A 11 -31.61 -29.13 -13.80
C ALA A 11 -30.59 -29.82 -14.72
N ARG A 12 -31.04 -30.56 -15.74
CA ARG A 12 -30.13 -31.14 -16.75
C ARG A 12 -29.37 -30.08 -17.53
N SER A 13 -30.03 -28.97 -17.87
CA SER A 13 -29.39 -27.82 -18.53
C SER A 13 -28.32 -27.20 -17.63
N ALA A 14 -28.65 -26.95 -16.35
CA ALA A 14 -27.71 -26.42 -15.35
C ALA A 14 -26.50 -27.34 -15.13
N TYR A 15 -26.72 -28.65 -15.04
CA TYR A 15 -25.63 -29.62 -14.90
C TYR A 15 -24.69 -29.60 -16.12
N ARG A 16 -25.27 -29.53 -17.34
CA ARG A 16 -24.48 -29.44 -18.57
C ARG A 16 -23.71 -28.12 -18.67
N SER A 17 -24.30 -27.01 -18.25
CA SER A 17 -23.62 -25.71 -18.26
C SER A 17 -22.45 -25.69 -17.29
N LEU A 18 -22.62 -26.25 -16.09
CA LEU A 18 -21.58 -26.42 -15.08
C LEU A 18 -20.46 -27.35 -15.54
N TYR A 19 -20.81 -28.48 -16.16
CA TYR A 19 -19.83 -29.41 -16.72
C TYR A 19 -18.96 -28.74 -17.78
N ARG A 20 -19.57 -27.98 -18.69
CA ARG A 20 -18.84 -27.21 -19.71
C ARG A 20 -17.96 -26.12 -19.08
N ALA A 21 -18.48 -25.39 -18.09
CA ALA A 21 -17.73 -24.38 -17.36
C ALA A 21 -16.48 -24.98 -16.70
N SER A 22 -16.62 -26.08 -15.96
CA SER A 22 -15.49 -26.78 -15.32
C SER A 22 -14.41 -27.22 -16.31
N SER A 23 -14.81 -27.68 -17.49
CA SER A 23 -13.89 -28.14 -18.52
C SER A 23 -13.07 -26.99 -19.11
N SER A 24 -13.69 -25.81 -19.22
CA SER A 24 -13.03 -24.59 -19.68
C SER A 24 -12.10 -24.03 -18.61
N THR A 25 -12.57 -23.95 -17.36
CA THR A 25 -11.81 -23.33 -16.26
C THR A 25 -10.62 -24.15 -15.82
N PHE A 26 -10.77 -25.47 -15.70
CA PHE A 26 -9.71 -26.37 -15.22
C PHE A 26 -8.95 -27.07 -16.34
N GLY A 27 -9.02 -26.53 -17.57
CA GLY A 27 -8.35 -27.11 -18.73
C GLY A 27 -6.82 -27.08 -18.57
N GLY A 28 -6.18 -28.23 -18.43
CA GLY A 28 -4.73 -28.33 -18.20
C GLY A 28 -4.38 -28.79 -16.79
N ASP A 29 -5.34 -28.79 -15.86
CA ASP A 29 -5.21 -29.43 -14.55
C ASP A 29 -6.19 -30.60 -14.43
N ALA A 30 -5.73 -31.78 -14.85
CA ALA A 30 -6.54 -32.99 -14.84
C ALA A 30 -6.95 -33.42 -13.41
N THR A 31 -6.11 -33.12 -12.41
CA THR A 31 -6.37 -33.52 -11.03
C THR A 31 -7.54 -32.73 -10.44
N VAL A 32 -7.52 -31.41 -10.60
CA VAL A 32 -8.60 -30.53 -10.14
C VAL A 32 -9.88 -30.78 -10.94
N LEU A 33 -9.77 -30.96 -12.26
CA LEU A 33 -10.94 -31.23 -13.10
C LEU A 33 -11.63 -32.55 -12.72
N SER A 34 -10.86 -33.61 -12.46
CA SER A 34 -11.40 -34.92 -12.06
C SER A 34 -12.05 -34.88 -10.68
N ALA A 35 -11.41 -34.26 -9.69
CA ALA A 35 -11.96 -34.08 -8.36
C ALA A 35 -13.26 -33.25 -8.39
N PHE A 36 -13.28 -32.18 -9.16
CA PHE A 36 -14.49 -31.36 -9.32
C PHE A 36 -15.64 -32.14 -9.95
N ARG A 37 -15.36 -32.91 -11.01
CA ARG A 37 -16.36 -33.75 -11.69
C ARG A 37 -16.87 -34.89 -10.80
N TYR A 38 -16.01 -35.43 -9.93
CA TYR A 38 -16.41 -36.41 -8.94
C TYR A 38 -17.45 -35.80 -8.00
N LYS A 39 -17.14 -34.65 -7.39
CA LYS A 39 -18.06 -33.94 -6.50
C LYS A 39 -19.38 -33.59 -7.21
N MET A 40 -19.32 -33.04 -8.43
CA MET A 40 -20.52 -32.73 -9.21
C MET A 40 -21.44 -33.94 -9.40
N ARG A 41 -20.87 -35.14 -9.56
CA ARG A 41 -21.63 -36.37 -9.75
C ARG A 41 -22.25 -36.84 -8.43
N GLU A 42 -21.51 -36.72 -7.34
CA GLU A 42 -21.98 -37.01 -5.99
C GLU A 42 -23.16 -36.10 -5.63
N ASP A 43 -22.99 -34.79 -5.78
CA ASP A 43 -24.03 -33.78 -5.58
C ASP A 43 -25.28 -34.11 -6.43
N ALA A 44 -25.10 -34.37 -7.73
CA ALA A 44 -26.21 -34.74 -8.62
C ALA A 44 -26.92 -36.05 -8.25
N SER A 45 -26.20 -37.01 -7.66
CA SER A 45 -26.78 -38.26 -7.16
C SER A 45 -27.67 -37.99 -5.94
N THR A 46 -27.20 -37.15 -5.02
CA THR A 46 -27.95 -36.70 -3.84
C THR A 46 -29.25 -36.02 -4.25
N TYR A 47 -29.19 -35.01 -5.13
CA TYR A 47 -30.37 -34.26 -5.56
C TYR A 47 -31.38 -35.08 -6.36
N LYS A 48 -30.92 -36.13 -7.05
CA LYS A 48 -31.83 -37.03 -7.77
C LYS A 48 -32.70 -37.85 -6.82
N SER A 49 -32.26 -38.06 -5.57
CA SER A 49 -33.02 -38.76 -4.54
C SER A 49 -34.04 -37.87 -3.82
N GLU A 50 -33.92 -36.55 -3.95
CA GLU A 50 -34.83 -35.59 -3.31
C GLU A 50 -36.20 -35.58 -3.99
N THR A 51 -37.24 -35.41 -3.17
CA THR A 51 -38.65 -35.43 -3.61
C THR A 51 -39.35 -34.09 -3.48
N ASP A 52 -38.72 -33.10 -2.83
CA ASP A 52 -39.27 -31.75 -2.66
C ASP A 52 -38.94 -30.87 -3.89
N PRO A 53 -39.96 -30.31 -4.58
CA PRO A 53 -39.74 -29.44 -5.74
C PRO A 53 -38.91 -28.18 -5.44
N SER A 54 -39.07 -27.57 -4.27
CA SER A 54 -38.38 -26.31 -3.91
C SER A 54 -36.87 -26.54 -3.75
N ALA A 55 -36.50 -27.57 -2.99
CA ALA A 55 -35.11 -27.98 -2.82
C ALA A 55 -34.45 -28.33 -4.17
N TYR A 56 -35.16 -29.07 -5.02
CA TYR A 56 -34.65 -29.44 -6.34
C TYR A 56 -34.40 -28.23 -7.26
N GLU A 57 -35.27 -27.21 -7.18
CA GLU A 57 -35.08 -25.95 -7.90
C GLU A 57 -33.84 -25.19 -7.40
N ALA A 58 -33.67 -25.11 -6.08
CA ALA A 58 -32.53 -24.46 -5.44
C ALA A 58 -31.19 -25.10 -5.85
N HIS A 59 -31.15 -26.42 -6.04
CA HIS A 59 -29.96 -27.09 -6.55
C HIS A 59 -29.69 -26.78 -8.03
N ALA A 60 -30.75 -26.68 -8.83
CA ALA A 60 -30.62 -26.27 -10.23
C ALA A 60 -30.13 -24.82 -10.37
N THR A 61 -30.56 -23.90 -9.51
CA THR A 61 -30.06 -22.52 -9.49
C THR A 61 -28.62 -22.47 -9.01
N GLN A 62 -28.28 -23.14 -7.90
CA GLN A 62 -26.93 -23.24 -7.38
C GLN A 62 -25.94 -23.74 -8.44
N ALA A 63 -26.29 -24.77 -9.22
CA ALA A 63 -25.45 -25.27 -10.30
C ALA A 63 -25.21 -24.23 -11.42
N ARG A 64 -26.21 -23.40 -11.74
CA ARG A 64 -26.05 -22.29 -12.71
C ARG A 64 -25.15 -21.20 -12.15
N ASP A 65 -25.32 -20.85 -10.89
CA ASP A 65 -24.54 -19.80 -10.24
C ASP A 65 -23.06 -20.19 -10.14
N ILE A 66 -22.77 -21.44 -9.78
CA ILE A 66 -21.41 -21.97 -9.80
C ILE A 66 -20.85 -21.93 -11.23
N ALA A 67 -21.64 -22.28 -12.25
CA ALA A 67 -21.18 -22.24 -13.64
C ALA A 67 -20.83 -20.82 -14.09
N GLN A 68 -21.64 -19.83 -13.70
CA GLN A 68 -21.40 -18.42 -13.99
C GLN A 68 -20.16 -17.91 -13.24
N PHE A 69 -20.04 -18.25 -11.95
CA PHE A 69 -18.89 -17.89 -11.12
C PHE A 69 -17.58 -18.42 -11.70
N LEU A 70 -17.55 -19.71 -12.08
CA LEU A 70 -16.39 -20.33 -12.70
C LEU A 70 -15.95 -19.60 -13.98
N ARG A 71 -16.87 -19.28 -14.88
CA ARG A 71 -16.54 -18.60 -16.15
C ARG A 71 -16.02 -17.17 -15.96
N ARG A 72 -16.64 -16.43 -15.03
CA ARG A 72 -16.40 -15.00 -14.85
C ARG A 72 -15.22 -14.69 -13.94
N ASN A 73 -15.06 -15.44 -12.86
CA ASN A 73 -14.18 -15.05 -11.75
C ASN A 73 -12.92 -15.92 -11.64
N VAL A 74 -12.95 -17.17 -12.12
CA VAL A 74 -11.84 -18.09 -11.90
C VAL A 74 -10.87 -18.02 -13.07
N VAL A 75 -9.62 -17.67 -12.77
CA VAL A 75 -8.53 -17.55 -13.73
C VAL A 75 -7.40 -18.49 -13.30
N GLN A 76 -6.95 -19.36 -14.19
CA GLN A 76 -5.83 -20.27 -13.93
C GLN A 76 -4.51 -19.68 -14.42
N ALA A 77 -3.47 -19.82 -13.61
CA ALA A 77 -2.10 -19.50 -13.99
C ALA A 77 -1.32 -20.80 -14.20
N THR A 78 -0.54 -20.87 -15.28
CA THR A 78 0.37 -21.97 -15.56
C THR A 78 1.80 -21.45 -15.55
N LYS A 79 2.67 -22.09 -14.76
CA LYS A 79 4.08 -21.71 -14.65
C LYS A 79 4.82 -22.11 -15.93
N LEU A 80 5.57 -21.17 -16.53
CA LEU A 80 6.42 -21.46 -17.68
C LEU A 80 7.74 -22.12 -17.21
N PRO A 81 8.29 -23.08 -17.96
CA PRO A 81 9.45 -23.87 -17.53
C PRO A 81 10.78 -23.10 -17.55
N GLU A 82 10.90 -22.03 -18.34
CA GLU A 82 12.18 -21.36 -18.60
C GLU A 82 12.46 -20.14 -17.69
N GLU A 83 11.45 -19.58 -17.02
CA GLU A 83 11.57 -18.42 -16.12
C GLU A 83 10.58 -18.52 -14.94
N GLU A 84 10.75 -17.73 -13.87
CA GLU A 84 9.74 -17.56 -12.79
C GLU A 84 8.48 -16.81 -13.27
N THR A 85 8.14 -16.91 -14.54
CA THR A 85 7.06 -16.22 -15.22
C THR A 85 5.83 -17.12 -15.30
N TRP A 86 4.67 -16.57 -14.94
CA TRP A 86 3.39 -17.28 -14.96
C TRP A 86 2.53 -16.77 -16.11
N SER A 87 1.98 -17.69 -16.91
CA SER A 87 1.00 -17.35 -17.95
C SER A 87 -0.41 -17.51 -17.41
N ILE A 88 -1.20 -16.45 -17.49
CA ILE A 88 -2.57 -16.39 -16.99
C ILE A 88 -3.53 -16.64 -18.14
N ARG A 89 -4.46 -17.59 -17.98
CA ARG A 89 -5.49 -17.88 -19.00
C ARG A 89 -6.75 -17.05 -18.75
N ILE A 90 -6.88 -15.94 -19.46
CA ILE A 90 -8.08 -15.09 -19.45
C ILE A 90 -9.00 -15.50 -20.61
N THR A 91 -10.29 -15.67 -20.34
CA THR A 91 -11.31 -15.98 -21.37
C THR A 91 -12.16 -14.76 -21.67
N GLN A 92 -12.93 -14.79 -22.77
CA GLN A 92 -13.82 -13.68 -23.15
C GLN A 92 -14.90 -13.38 -22.10
N ASP A 93 -15.33 -14.41 -21.37
CA ASP A 93 -16.35 -14.30 -20.33
C ASP A 93 -15.80 -13.84 -18.97
N THR A 94 -14.46 -13.71 -18.84
CA THR A 94 -13.81 -13.34 -17.58
C THR A 94 -14.09 -11.87 -17.28
N GLU A 95 -14.68 -11.59 -16.12
CA GLU A 95 -14.96 -10.23 -15.66
C GLU A 95 -13.64 -9.55 -15.30
N LEU A 96 -13.13 -8.74 -16.22
CA LEU A 96 -12.09 -7.76 -15.93
C LEU A 96 -12.77 -6.63 -15.17
N GLY A 97 -12.77 -6.71 -13.84
CA GLY A 97 -13.39 -5.69 -12.98
C GLY A 97 -13.05 -4.28 -13.47
N SER A 98 -14.06 -3.41 -13.53
CA SER A 98 -13.82 -2.03 -13.93
C SER A 98 -12.99 -1.39 -12.83
N ASN A 99 -11.70 -1.16 -13.12
CA ASN A 99 -10.80 -0.39 -12.27
C ASN A 99 -11.19 1.10 -12.28
N ASP A 100 -12.49 1.41 -12.20
CA ASP A 100 -13.02 2.77 -12.27
C ASP A 100 -12.53 3.59 -11.07
N SER A 101 -12.25 2.97 -9.93
CA SER A 101 -11.60 3.62 -8.79
C SER A 101 -10.15 4.05 -9.07
N HIS A 102 -9.43 3.34 -9.94
CA HIS A 102 -8.07 3.73 -10.38
C HIS A 102 -8.10 4.65 -11.60
N LYS A 103 -9.05 4.45 -12.52
CA LYS A 103 -9.19 5.23 -13.75
C LYS A 103 -9.83 6.60 -13.51
N ASN A 104 -10.79 6.66 -12.60
CA ASN A 104 -11.49 7.87 -12.17
C ASN A 104 -11.06 8.29 -10.76
N ALA A 105 -9.91 7.81 -10.27
CA ALA A 105 -9.28 8.40 -9.10
C ALA A 105 -9.24 9.92 -9.36
N ALA A 106 -9.85 10.70 -8.45
CA ALA A 106 -9.74 12.15 -8.52
C ALA A 106 -8.27 12.47 -8.77
N PRO A 107 -7.93 13.33 -9.76
CA PRO A 107 -6.54 13.71 -9.97
C PRO A 107 -6.02 14.06 -8.59
N ALA A 108 -5.00 13.32 -8.12
CA ALA A 108 -4.45 13.53 -6.79
C ALA A 108 -4.35 15.04 -6.67
N HIS A 109 -5.14 15.65 -5.77
CA HIS A 109 -5.21 17.10 -5.68
C HIS A 109 -3.77 17.56 -5.81
N ASP A 110 -3.49 18.47 -6.74
CA ASP A 110 -2.20 19.13 -6.88
C ASP A 110 -1.92 19.86 -5.55
N THR A 111 -1.62 19.05 -4.55
CA THR A 111 -0.98 19.34 -3.28
C THR A 111 0.51 19.28 -3.57
N PHE A 112 0.92 19.70 -4.78
CA PHE A 112 2.07 20.56 -4.82
C PHE A 112 1.77 21.66 -3.80
N PRO A 113 2.46 21.66 -2.64
CA PRO A 113 2.34 22.79 -1.74
C PRO A 113 2.53 24.04 -2.62
N PRO A 114 1.74 25.11 -2.40
CA PRO A 114 1.81 26.30 -3.25
C PRO A 114 3.29 26.61 -3.45
N LYS A 115 3.73 26.88 -4.69
CA LYS A 115 5.13 27.22 -5.00
C LYS A 115 5.52 28.44 -4.17
N ARG A 116 5.92 28.18 -2.92
CA ARG A 116 6.18 29.20 -1.90
C ARG A 116 7.47 29.91 -2.30
N PRO A 117 7.57 31.21 -2.02
CA PRO A 117 8.65 32.04 -2.54
C PRO A 117 10.00 31.57 -1.99
N MET A 118 10.86 31.01 -2.86
CA MET A 118 12.16 30.45 -2.45
C MET A 118 13.25 31.53 -2.33
N TYR A 119 12.97 32.55 -1.51
CA TYR A 119 13.99 33.41 -0.93
C TYR A 119 13.88 33.34 0.59
N TYR A 120 15.01 33.13 1.28
CA TYR A 120 15.08 33.06 2.75
C TYR A 120 14.41 34.28 3.43
N SER A 121 14.46 35.45 2.80
CA SER A 121 13.78 36.66 3.28
C SER A 121 12.25 36.50 3.37
N ALA A 122 11.62 35.83 2.40
CA ALA A 122 10.18 35.59 2.39
C ALA A 122 9.78 34.54 3.44
N LEU A 123 10.55 33.45 3.55
CA LEU A 123 10.36 32.43 4.60
C LEU A 123 10.54 33.02 6.00
N LYS A 124 11.53 33.91 6.20
CA LYS A 124 11.75 34.58 7.48
C LYS A 124 10.57 35.46 7.88
N ARG A 125 9.98 36.20 6.94
CA ARG A 125 8.76 37.01 7.20
C ARG A 125 7.57 36.14 7.58
N ALA A 126 7.32 35.09 6.79
CA ALA A 126 6.22 34.17 7.04
C ALA A 126 6.39 33.36 8.34
N SER A 127 7.63 33.08 8.76
CA SER A 127 7.90 32.38 10.03
C SER A 127 7.47 33.14 11.29
N SER A 128 7.14 34.44 11.17
CA SER A 128 6.63 35.24 12.30
C SER A 128 5.24 34.81 12.75
N GLN A 129 4.46 34.15 11.88
CA GLN A 129 3.10 33.69 12.18
C GLN A 129 3.05 32.22 12.62
N ARG A 130 4.21 31.59 12.88
CA ARG A 130 4.27 30.18 13.25
C ARG A 130 3.59 29.91 14.59
N LYS A 131 2.87 28.80 14.69
CA LYS A 131 2.41 28.25 15.97
C LYS A 131 3.53 27.39 16.56
N ILE A 132 3.85 27.57 17.83
CA ILE A 132 4.86 26.74 18.50
C ILE A 132 4.12 25.55 19.11
N PRO A 133 4.39 24.30 18.70
CA PRO A 133 3.78 23.13 19.33
C PRO A 133 4.31 23.00 20.75
N GLU A 134 3.41 23.03 21.73
CA GLU A 134 3.71 22.70 23.12
C GLU A 134 3.55 21.19 23.30
N LEU A 135 4.60 20.52 23.79
CA LEU A 135 4.60 19.08 23.99
C LEU A 135 4.35 18.80 25.48
N LYS A 136 3.16 18.29 25.80
CA LYS A 136 2.82 17.83 27.15
C LYS A 136 3.35 16.41 27.35
N GLU A 137 3.88 16.11 28.54
CA GLU A 137 4.44 14.79 28.81
C GLU A 137 3.36 13.68 28.87
N GLU A 138 2.12 14.03 29.19
CA GLU A 138 0.97 13.12 29.30
C GLU A 138 0.54 12.52 27.94
N ASP A 139 0.80 13.26 26.85
CA ASP A 139 0.44 12.90 25.47
C ASP A 139 1.48 12.00 24.80
N ILE A 140 2.58 11.68 25.49
CA ILE A 140 3.70 10.89 24.97
C ILE A 140 3.68 9.49 25.60
N GLU A 141 3.71 8.47 24.75
CA GLU A 141 4.07 7.12 25.18
C GLU A 141 5.55 6.88 24.86
N GLU A 142 6.32 6.55 25.91
CA GLU A 142 7.73 6.21 25.78
C GLU A 142 7.91 4.69 25.87
N SER A 143 8.66 4.11 24.92
CA SER A 143 9.03 2.70 24.93
C SER A 143 10.51 2.53 24.61
N PHE A 144 11.13 1.51 25.22
CA PHE A 144 12.55 1.22 25.07
C PHE A 144 12.70 -0.14 24.38
N VAL A 145 13.45 -0.15 23.28
CA VAL A 145 13.64 -1.34 22.46
C VAL A 145 15.13 -1.60 22.31
N ARG A 146 15.50 -2.86 22.05
CA ARG A 146 16.86 -3.21 21.65
C ARG A 146 17.15 -2.64 20.26
N GLY A 147 18.35 -2.13 20.06
CA GLY A 147 18.75 -1.63 18.76
C GLY A 147 18.77 -2.74 17.72
N SER A 148 18.42 -2.42 16.48
CA SER A 148 18.55 -3.33 15.34
C SER A 148 19.56 -2.73 14.36
N GLY A 149 20.53 -3.54 13.91
CA GLY A 149 21.57 -3.11 12.96
C GLY A 149 22.89 -3.85 13.14
N PRO A 150 23.92 -3.54 12.32
CA PRO A 150 25.26 -4.16 12.35
C PRO A 150 26.09 -3.77 13.59
N GLY A 151 25.43 -3.48 14.72
CA GLY A 151 26.06 -3.10 15.97
C GLY A 151 26.70 -4.30 16.66
N GLY A 152 27.82 -4.07 17.34
CA GLY A 152 28.47 -5.09 18.17
C GLY A 152 27.62 -5.53 19.37
N GLN A 153 28.19 -6.36 20.25
CA GLN A 153 27.48 -6.96 21.39
C GLN A 153 26.70 -5.99 22.27
N SER A 154 27.18 -4.74 22.41
CA SER A 154 26.51 -3.72 23.23
C SER A 154 25.15 -3.29 22.68
N VAL A 155 24.94 -3.31 21.36
CA VAL A 155 23.68 -2.88 20.74
C VAL A 155 22.59 -3.92 20.92
N ASN A 156 22.97 -5.20 20.86
CA ASN A 156 22.03 -6.33 20.98
C ASN A 156 21.61 -6.58 22.44
N LYS A 157 22.41 -6.16 23.42
CA LYS A 157 22.15 -6.38 24.85
C LYS A 157 21.42 -5.22 25.52
N THR A 158 21.65 -3.98 25.09
CA THR A 158 21.14 -2.80 25.80
C THR A 158 19.91 -2.21 25.10
N GLU A 159 18.86 -1.94 25.88
CA GLU A 159 17.60 -1.31 25.45
C GLU A 159 17.73 0.22 25.34
N ASN A 160 18.67 0.66 24.50
CA ASN A 160 19.02 2.07 24.32
C ASN A 160 18.23 2.78 23.21
N ASN A 161 17.44 2.05 22.40
CA ASN A 161 16.64 2.64 21.35
C ASN A 161 15.33 3.17 21.93
N VAL A 162 15.19 4.49 21.93
CA VAL A 162 14.02 5.18 22.48
C VAL A 162 13.00 5.37 21.37
N GLN A 163 11.79 4.84 21.57
CA GLN A 163 10.65 5.06 20.69
C GLN A 163 9.60 5.90 21.42
N LEU A 164 9.26 7.04 20.83
CA LEU A 164 8.22 7.95 21.31
C LEU A 164 7.03 7.93 20.36
N LEU A 165 5.82 7.83 20.92
CA LEU A 165 4.56 7.99 20.20
C LEU A 165 3.78 9.16 20.79
N HIS A 166 3.40 10.12 19.95
CA HIS A 166 2.51 11.20 20.35
C HIS A 166 1.05 10.79 20.09
N LYS A 167 0.32 10.43 21.15
CA LYS A 167 -1.04 9.85 21.11
C LYS A 167 -2.01 10.64 20.21
N PRO A 168 -2.16 11.98 20.34
CA PRO A 168 -3.20 12.69 19.58
C PRO A 168 -2.90 12.81 18.09
N THR A 169 -1.61 12.79 17.69
CA THR A 169 -1.22 12.91 16.26
C THR A 169 -0.85 11.58 15.61
N GLY A 170 -0.64 10.52 16.40
CA GLY A 170 -0.14 9.23 15.92
C GLY A 170 1.32 9.24 15.42
N ILE A 171 2.07 10.34 15.59
CA ILE A 171 3.45 10.43 15.10
C ILE A 171 4.37 9.59 15.98
N ARG A 172 5.09 8.66 15.35
CA ARG A 172 6.15 7.86 15.98
C ARG A 172 7.54 8.35 15.59
N VAL A 173 8.44 8.38 16.57
CA VAL A 173 9.86 8.70 16.40
C VAL A 173 10.69 7.64 17.12
N ALA A 174 11.74 7.17 16.46
CA ALA A 174 12.76 6.32 17.07
C ALA A 174 14.11 7.06 17.05
N CYS A 175 14.90 6.92 18.12
CA CYS A 175 16.23 7.52 18.21
C CYS A 175 17.21 6.56 18.89
N GLN A 176 18.32 6.30 18.20
CA GLN A 176 19.45 5.50 18.67
C GLN A 176 20.76 6.13 18.17
N GLU A 177 21.08 7.32 18.67
CA GLU A 177 22.28 8.06 18.22
C GLU A 177 23.49 7.82 19.13
N THR A 178 23.24 7.66 20.43
CA THR A 178 24.30 7.52 21.44
C THR A 178 24.10 6.26 22.29
N ARG A 179 25.15 5.86 23.02
CA ARG A 179 25.10 4.73 23.97
C ARG A 179 24.34 5.05 25.28
N SER A 180 24.01 6.31 25.53
CA SER A 180 23.34 6.75 26.75
C SER A 180 21.84 6.92 26.50
N LEU A 181 21.04 6.32 27.38
CA LEU A 181 19.59 6.38 27.30
C LEU A 181 19.05 7.81 27.46
N PHE A 182 19.61 8.55 28.42
CA PHE A 182 19.16 9.92 28.73
C PHE A 182 19.34 10.86 27.53
N THR A 183 20.50 10.80 26.86
CA THR A 183 20.77 11.59 25.66
C THR A 183 19.85 11.18 24.52
N ASN A 184 19.59 9.88 24.32
CA ASN A 184 18.63 9.41 23.32
C ASN A 184 17.19 9.87 23.63
N ARG A 185 16.77 9.91 24.90
CA ARG A 185 15.44 10.45 25.29
C ARG A 185 15.30 11.94 24.93
N MET A 186 16.31 12.75 25.27
CA MET A 186 16.31 14.18 24.91
C MET A 186 16.28 14.40 23.39
N LEU A 187 17.07 13.61 22.64
CA LEU A 187 17.12 13.69 21.19
C LEU A 187 15.80 13.24 20.56
N ALA A 188 15.20 12.16 21.04
CA ALA A 188 13.90 11.68 20.59
C ALA A 188 12.81 12.74 20.81
N ARG A 189 12.78 13.40 21.99
CA ARG A 189 11.83 14.50 22.28
C ARG A 189 12.02 15.66 21.30
N ARG A 190 13.28 16.06 21.05
CA ARG A 190 13.60 17.13 20.09
C ARG A 190 13.16 16.78 18.66
N LEU A 191 13.36 15.53 18.23
CA LEU A 191 12.91 15.04 16.93
C LEU A 191 11.38 15.02 16.82
N LEU A 192 10.69 14.61 17.89
CA LEU A 192 9.23 14.62 17.96
C LEU A 192 8.69 16.05 17.83
N THR A 193 9.25 17.01 18.56
CA THR A 193 8.89 18.44 18.44
C THR A 193 9.13 18.96 17.03
N ALA A 194 10.22 18.56 16.37
CA ALA A 194 10.50 18.99 14.99
C ALA A 194 9.47 18.43 13.99
N LYS A 195 9.06 17.16 14.14
CA LYS A 195 8.00 16.57 13.31
C LYS A 195 6.63 17.22 13.56
N LEU A 196 6.30 17.52 14.80
CA LEU A 196 5.07 18.25 15.15
C LEU A 196 5.06 19.67 14.55
N ASP A 197 6.19 20.38 14.61
CA ASP A 197 6.35 21.71 14.00
C ASP A 197 6.15 21.66 12.47
N ALA A 198 6.63 20.61 11.81
CA ALA A 198 6.41 20.42 10.37
C ALA A 198 4.96 20.10 10.01
N LEU A 199 4.24 19.39 10.89
CA LEU A 199 2.81 19.09 10.73
C LEU A 199 1.96 20.36 10.91
N GLU A 200 2.19 21.12 11.98
CA GLU A 200 1.41 22.34 12.28
C GLU A 200 1.75 23.50 11.33
N ASN A 201 3.01 23.62 10.91
CA ASN A 201 3.51 24.70 10.06
C ASN A 201 4.12 24.14 8.76
N PRO A 202 3.29 23.61 7.83
CA PRO A 202 3.80 23.05 6.58
C PRO A 202 4.56 24.14 5.84
N GLY A 203 5.81 23.89 5.40
CA GLY A 203 6.63 24.83 4.63
C GLY A 203 7.23 26.02 5.40
N LEU A 204 6.98 26.11 6.71
CA LEU A 204 7.50 27.17 7.60
C LEU A 204 8.22 26.60 8.83
N SER A 205 8.53 25.30 8.83
CA SER A 205 9.18 24.66 9.97
C SER A 205 10.55 25.28 10.26
N LYS A 206 10.97 25.24 11.52
CA LYS A 206 12.31 25.66 11.95
C LYS A 206 13.41 24.98 11.14
N GLU A 207 13.24 23.71 10.77
CA GLU A 207 14.23 22.97 9.98
C GLU A 207 14.32 23.48 8.54
N GLU A 208 13.18 23.75 7.92
CA GLU A 208 13.11 24.29 6.56
C GLU A 208 13.71 25.69 6.49
N LEU A 209 13.47 26.53 7.49
CA LEU A 209 14.07 27.85 7.58
C LEU A 209 15.60 27.78 7.71
N LYS A 210 16.12 26.83 8.50
CA LYS A 210 17.57 26.56 8.61
C LYS A 210 18.13 26.08 7.27
N ARG A 211 17.47 25.13 6.61
CA ARG A 211 17.86 24.62 5.28
C ARG A 211 17.86 25.73 4.23
N ALA A 212 16.84 26.59 4.22
CA ALA A 212 16.75 27.73 3.31
C ALA A 212 17.88 28.74 3.55
N LYS A 213 18.22 29.02 4.81
CA LYS A 213 19.36 29.89 5.18
C LYS A 213 20.69 29.33 4.68
N GLN A 214 20.90 28.01 4.81
CA GLN A 214 22.11 27.34 4.32
C GLN A 214 22.20 27.41 2.79
N ARG A 215 21.11 27.09 2.08
CA ARG A 215 21.04 27.21 0.62
C ARG A 215 21.33 28.63 0.14
N GLU A 216 20.85 29.66 0.85
CA GLU A 216 21.16 31.05 0.51
C GLU A 216 22.65 31.38 0.71
N ARG A 217 23.26 30.93 1.81
CA ARG A 217 24.70 31.10 2.07
C ARG A 217 25.54 30.44 0.98
N GLU A 218 25.21 29.22 0.58
CA GLU A 218 25.88 28.51 -0.51
C GLU A 218 25.70 29.19 -1.85
N ARG A 219 24.49 29.65 -2.18
CA ARG A 219 24.23 30.43 -3.40
C ARG A 219 25.10 31.69 -3.46
N ARG A 220 25.22 32.42 -2.34
CA ARG A 220 26.09 33.61 -2.25
C ARG A 220 27.57 33.25 -2.44
N ARG A 221 28.04 32.16 -1.82
CA ARG A 221 29.42 31.65 -2.00
C ARG A 221 29.69 31.26 -3.44
N ARG A 222 28.80 30.49 -4.08
CA ARG A 222 28.91 30.06 -5.49
C ARG A 222 28.94 31.25 -6.46
N LYS A 223 28.09 32.26 -6.24
CA LYS A 223 28.11 33.50 -7.05
C LYS A 223 29.43 34.25 -6.93
N LYS A 224 29.98 34.41 -5.72
CA LYS A 224 31.28 35.06 -5.49
C LYS A 224 32.42 34.28 -6.16
N ALA A 225 32.42 32.95 -6.06
CA ALA A 225 33.39 32.08 -6.71
C ALA A 225 33.32 32.21 -8.25
N LYS A 226 32.13 32.14 -8.85
CA LYS A 226 31.94 32.32 -10.30
C LYS A 226 32.49 33.68 -10.78
N LYS A 227 32.12 34.77 -10.10
CA LYS A 227 32.62 36.12 -10.45
C LYS A 227 34.14 36.24 -10.33
N LYS A 228 34.76 35.54 -9.36
CA LYS A 228 36.22 35.51 -9.21
C LYS A 228 36.89 34.74 -10.36
N ILE A 229 36.29 33.62 -10.81
CA ILE A 229 36.79 32.84 -11.95
C ILE A 229 36.67 33.66 -13.24
N GLU A 230 35.52 34.28 -13.47
CA GLU A 230 35.26 35.14 -14.63
C GLU A 230 36.24 36.31 -14.71
N ARG A 231 36.51 37.00 -13.58
CA ARG A 231 37.53 38.06 -13.52
C ARG A 231 38.93 37.55 -13.87
N LYS A 232 39.33 36.39 -13.33
CA LYS A 232 40.63 35.78 -13.66
C LYS A 232 40.74 35.40 -15.13
N GLN A 233 39.65 34.90 -15.73
CA GLN A 233 39.63 34.54 -17.15
C GLN A 233 39.83 35.78 -18.03
N ILE A 234 39.16 36.89 -17.70
CA ILE A 234 39.33 38.18 -18.38
C ILE A 234 40.78 38.67 -18.24
N GLU A 235 41.34 38.66 -17.03
CA GLU A 235 42.75 39.04 -16.76
C GLU A 235 43.78 38.15 -17.46
N THR A 236 43.46 36.90 -17.77
CA THR A 236 44.35 35.99 -18.53
C THR A 236 44.18 36.06 -20.05
N SER A 237 43.11 36.72 -20.53
CA SER A 237 42.81 36.88 -21.96
C SER A 237 43.24 38.24 -22.52
N GLU A 238 43.61 39.18 -21.66
CA GLU A 238 44.28 40.45 -21.98
C GLU A 238 45.80 40.28 -21.87
#